data_AF-A0A842XLC2-F1
#
_entry.id   AF-A0A842XLC2-F1
#
_cell.length_a   1.000
_cell.length_b   1.000
_cell.length_c   1.000
_cell.angle_alpha   90.00
_cell.angle_beta   90.00
_cell.angle_gamma   90.00
#
_symmetry.space_group_name_H-M   'P 1'
#
loop_
_entity.id
_entity.type
_entity.pdbx_description
1 polymer ?
#
loop_
_entity_poly.entity_id
_entity_poly.type
_entity_poly.pdbx_seq_one_letter_code
_entity_poly.pdbx_strand_id
1 'polypeptide(L)'
;VEQILAKVKREQKIKHFPDEYIQEYRSKGEEFDPISLVFNSTYKALEPAVEENVDGGGYNVVIGKKESPIFVDSRLKADYIMAALRGKRAKKNEKLQLLVPKSDAIVEAILKELEDDKTQAKSPSVAELEAEINELVYKLYGLNEEDIKVIEEFLTRF
;
A
#
# COMPACT_ATOMS: atom_id res chain seq x y z
N VAL A 1 -9.07 -20.90 5.24
CA VAL A 1 -7.74 -20.78 4.60
C VAL A 1 -7.75 -19.84 3.40
N GLU A 2 -8.63 -20.01 2.41
CA GLU A 2 -8.68 -19.12 1.23
C GLU A 2 -8.87 -17.63 1.58
N GLN A 3 -9.72 -17.32 2.57
CA GLN A 3 -9.96 -15.94 3.01
C GLN A 3 -8.72 -15.28 3.63
N ILE A 4 -7.93 -16.03 4.40
CA ILE A 4 -6.66 -15.55 4.98
C ILE A 4 -5.64 -15.29 3.87
N LEU A 5 -5.50 -16.24 2.93
CA LEU A 5 -4.60 -16.08 1.78
C LEU A 5 -5.00 -14.87 0.92
N ALA A 6 -6.30 -14.66 0.68
CA ALA A 6 -6.80 -13.50 -0.05
C ALA A 6 -6.49 -12.19 0.68
N LYS A 7 -6.62 -12.16 2.01
CA LYS A 7 -6.30 -11.00 2.83
C LYS A 7 -4.80 -10.68 2.82
N VAL A 8 -3.94 -11.67 3.04
CA VAL A 8 -2.48 -11.49 3.01
C VAL A 8 -2.02 -10.99 1.63
N LYS A 9 -2.55 -11.57 0.54
CA LYS A 9 -2.26 -11.09 -0.82
C LYS A 9 -2.66 -9.63 -1.01
N ARG A 10 -3.81 -9.22 -0.47
CA ARG A 10 -4.29 -7.84 -0.54
C ARG A 10 -3.42 -6.88 0.26
N GLU A 11 -3.04 -7.23 1.48
CA GLU A 11 -2.11 -6.45 2.30
C GLU A 11 -0.75 -6.28 1.62
N GLN A 12 -0.23 -7.35 1.01
CA GLN A 12 0.97 -7.30 0.19
C GLN A 12 0.78 -6.38 -1.01
N LYS A 13 -0.33 -6.50 -1.74
CA LYS A 13 -0.65 -5.64 -2.88
C LYS A 13 -0.64 -4.16 -2.48
N ILE A 14 -1.33 -3.79 -1.39
CA ILE A 14 -1.34 -2.42 -0.83
C ILE A 14 0.08 -1.96 -0.48
N LYS A 15 0.90 -2.81 0.16
CA LYS A 15 2.27 -2.46 0.56
C LYS A 15 3.20 -2.18 -0.62
N HIS A 16 3.00 -2.87 -1.74
CA HIS A 16 3.78 -2.70 -2.96
C HIS A 16 3.20 -1.65 -3.91
N PHE A 17 2.26 -0.84 -3.45
CA PHE A 17 1.75 0.28 -4.24
C PHE A 17 2.89 1.24 -4.68
N PRO A 18 2.89 1.72 -5.93
CA PRO A 18 1.87 1.49 -6.96
C PRO A 18 2.14 0.32 -7.92
N ASP A 19 3.29 -0.34 -7.81
CA ASP A 19 3.80 -1.26 -8.83
C ASP A 19 2.81 -2.38 -9.16
N GLU A 20 2.20 -2.99 -8.15
CA GLU A 20 1.18 -4.04 -8.31
C GLU A 20 -0.10 -3.55 -9.00
N TYR A 21 -0.48 -2.29 -8.81
CA TYR A 21 -1.72 -1.72 -9.35
C TYR A 21 -1.57 -1.23 -10.80
N ILE A 22 -0.34 -0.94 -11.23
CA ILE A 22 -0.08 -0.50 -12.60
C ILE A 22 0.19 -1.66 -13.57
N GLN A 23 0.48 -2.88 -13.09
CA GLN A 23 0.90 -3.99 -13.96
C GLN A 23 -0.15 -4.35 -15.02
N GLU A 24 -1.43 -4.37 -14.64
CA GLU A 24 -2.52 -4.69 -15.56
C GLU A 24 -2.63 -3.64 -16.66
N TYR A 25 -2.61 -2.35 -16.31
CA TYR A 25 -2.67 -1.25 -17.26
C TYR A 25 -1.45 -1.22 -18.18
N ARG A 26 -0.26 -1.48 -17.64
CA ARG A 26 0.97 -1.61 -18.46
C ARG A 26 0.87 -2.76 -19.46
N SER A 27 0.26 -3.88 -19.06
CA SER A 27 0.05 -5.04 -19.94
C SER A 27 -0.98 -4.76 -21.04
N LYS A 28 -1.94 -3.86 -20.78
CA LYS A 28 -2.92 -3.38 -21.76
C LYS A 28 -2.36 -2.32 -22.72
N GLY A 29 -1.13 -1.87 -22.53
CA GLY A 29 -0.47 -0.88 -23.39
C GLY A 29 -0.75 0.58 -23.00
N GLU A 30 -1.22 0.83 -21.77
CA GLU A 30 -1.44 2.19 -21.28
C GLU A 30 -0.12 2.95 -21.10
N GLU A 31 -0.18 4.27 -21.30
CA GLU A 31 1.00 5.13 -21.22
C GLU A 31 1.26 5.69 -19.82
N PHE A 32 2.55 5.75 -19.46
CA PHE A 32 3.02 6.23 -18.17
C PHE A 32 4.17 7.21 -18.34
N ASP A 33 4.18 8.26 -17.51
CA ASP A 33 5.29 9.18 -17.40
C ASP A 33 6.22 8.77 -16.25
N PRO A 34 7.54 8.65 -16.50
CA PRO A 34 8.51 8.34 -15.47
C PRO A 34 8.87 9.59 -14.66
N ILE A 35 8.64 9.55 -13.36
CA ILE A 35 9.10 10.56 -12.41
C ILE A 35 10.31 9.99 -11.67
N SER A 36 11.46 10.64 -11.81
CA SER A 36 12.70 10.26 -11.13
C SER A 36 12.99 11.18 -9.96
N LEU A 37 13.18 10.59 -8.79
CA LEU A 37 13.48 11.27 -7.54
C LEU A 37 14.85 10.87 -7.06
N VAL A 38 15.63 11.86 -6.59
CA VAL A 38 16.89 11.64 -5.91
C VAL A 38 16.79 12.28 -4.55
N PHE A 39 16.93 11.48 -3.50
CA PHE A 39 16.79 11.97 -2.14
C PHE A 39 18.08 12.61 -1.64
N ASN A 40 18.03 13.87 -1.23
CA ASN A 40 19.15 14.58 -0.63
C ASN A 40 19.33 14.23 0.87
N SER A 41 18.30 13.66 1.50
CA SER A 41 18.31 13.24 2.90
C SER A 41 17.80 11.82 3.11
N THR A 42 18.10 11.24 4.28
CA THR A 42 17.55 9.95 4.70
C THR A 42 16.24 10.14 5.46
N TYR A 43 15.21 9.42 5.07
CA TYR A 43 13.87 9.43 5.63
C TYR A 43 13.50 8.04 6.15
N LYS A 44 13.11 7.97 7.43
CA LYS A 44 12.59 6.72 8.02
C LYS A 44 11.19 6.38 7.52
N ALA A 45 10.40 7.40 7.24
CA ALA A 45 9.08 7.37 6.62
C ALA A 45 8.87 8.71 5.91
N LEU A 46 8.45 8.68 4.65
CA LEU A 46 8.14 9.89 3.88
C LEU A 46 6.72 10.37 4.22
N GLU A 47 6.59 11.68 4.37
CA GLU A 47 5.31 12.36 4.64
C GLU A 47 5.09 13.44 3.58
N PRO A 48 4.78 13.05 2.34
CA PRO A 48 4.55 14.01 1.28
C PRO A 48 3.29 14.83 1.54
N ALA A 49 3.33 16.10 1.15
CA ALA A 49 2.21 17.03 1.18
C ALA A 49 1.94 17.58 -0.22
N VAL A 50 0.67 17.83 -0.54
CA VAL A 50 0.29 18.49 -1.80
C VAL A 50 -0.01 19.95 -1.53
N GLU A 51 0.68 20.80 -2.25
CA GLU A 51 0.46 22.24 -2.30
C GLU A 51 -0.11 22.61 -3.66
N GLU A 52 -1.15 23.45 -3.68
CA GLU A 52 -1.70 23.98 -4.93
C GLU A 52 -0.81 25.11 -5.43
N ASN A 53 -0.55 25.14 -6.74
CA ASN A 53 0.28 26.20 -7.30
C ASN A 53 -0.48 27.54 -7.24
N VAL A 54 0.22 28.61 -6.90
CA VAL A 54 -0.34 29.98 -6.78
C VAL A 54 -0.99 30.47 -8.08
N ASP A 55 -0.54 29.97 -9.21
CA ASP A 55 -1.06 30.33 -10.53
C ASP A 55 -2.28 29.49 -10.97
N GLY A 56 -2.76 28.56 -10.12
CA GLY A 56 -3.94 27.73 -10.37
C GLY A 56 -3.80 26.64 -11.44
N GLY A 57 -2.61 26.50 -12.04
CA GLY A 57 -2.35 25.60 -13.18
C GLY A 57 -1.80 24.21 -12.83
N GLY A 58 -1.78 23.81 -11.56
CA GLY A 58 -1.29 22.48 -11.17
C GLY A 58 -0.98 22.34 -9.67
N TYR A 59 -0.39 21.21 -9.31
CA TYR A 59 -0.12 20.80 -7.93
C TYR A 59 1.35 20.43 -7.74
N ASN A 60 1.90 20.76 -6.59
CA ASN A 60 3.26 20.42 -6.18
C ASN A 60 3.23 19.42 -5.04
N VAL A 61 3.91 18.27 -5.21
CA VAL A 61 4.10 17.28 -4.15
C VAL A 61 5.43 17.55 -3.45
N VAL A 62 5.37 17.97 -2.19
CA VAL A 62 6.54 18.30 -1.37
C VAL A 62 6.86 17.12 -0.46
N ILE A 63 8.04 16.53 -0.61
CA ILE A 63 8.47 15.32 0.13
C ILE A 63 9.29 15.67 1.39
N GLY A 64 9.68 16.93 1.52
CA GLY A 64 10.36 17.49 2.67
C GLY A 64 11.10 18.78 2.31
N LYS A 65 11.71 19.43 3.30
CA LYS A 65 12.33 20.76 3.12
C LYS A 65 13.56 20.79 2.20
N LYS A 66 14.18 19.63 1.94
CA LYS A 66 15.45 19.51 1.20
C LYS A 66 15.29 18.85 -0.17
N GLU A 67 14.08 18.36 -0.48
CA GLU A 67 13.80 17.67 -1.72
C GLU A 67 13.08 18.62 -2.67
N SER A 68 13.34 18.48 -3.96
CA SER A 68 12.64 19.26 -4.98
C SER A 68 11.17 18.85 -5.03
N PRO A 69 10.22 19.80 -5.06
CA PRO A 69 8.82 19.49 -5.27
C PRO A 69 8.59 18.82 -6.62
N ILE A 70 7.61 17.93 -6.69
CA ILE A 70 7.19 17.28 -7.93
C ILE A 70 5.96 18.03 -8.45
N PHE A 71 6.08 18.65 -9.62
CA PHE A 71 4.95 19.28 -10.28
C PHE A 71 4.11 18.26 -11.05
N VAL A 72 2.78 18.36 -10.93
CA VAL A 72 1.80 17.61 -11.72
C VAL A 72 0.65 18.53 -12.13
N ASP A 73 0.04 18.19 -13.26
CA ASP A 73 -1.07 18.93 -13.89
C ASP A 73 -2.43 18.68 -13.22
N SER A 74 -2.61 17.54 -12.55
CA SER A 74 -3.90 17.16 -11.93
C SER A 74 -3.78 16.79 -10.44
N ARG A 75 -4.87 17.02 -9.71
CA ARG A 75 -4.96 16.67 -8.28
C ARG A 75 -4.84 15.15 -8.08
N LEU A 76 -5.45 14.37 -8.97
CA LEU A 76 -5.45 12.91 -8.94
C LEU A 76 -4.02 12.36 -9.01
N LYS A 77 -3.19 12.87 -9.93
CA LYS A 77 -1.78 12.49 -10.01
C LYS A 77 -1.01 12.88 -8.75
N ALA A 78 -1.33 14.02 -8.16
CA ALA A 78 -0.71 14.46 -6.90
C ALA A 78 -1.03 13.49 -5.75
N ASP A 79 -2.29 13.09 -5.63
CA ASP A 79 -2.76 12.13 -4.61
C ASP A 79 -2.18 10.72 -4.86
N TYR A 80 -2.01 10.30 -6.11
CA TYR A 80 -1.32 9.07 -6.49
C TYR A 80 0.14 9.06 -6.04
N ILE A 81 0.90 10.13 -6.33
CA ILE A 81 2.29 10.26 -5.90
C ILE A 81 2.37 10.29 -4.38
N MET A 82 1.46 11.01 -3.72
CA MET A 82 1.37 11.00 -2.26
C MET A 82 1.17 9.58 -1.71
N ALA A 83 0.22 8.83 -2.24
CA ALA A 83 -0.04 7.45 -1.82
C ALA A 83 1.16 6.53 -2.09
N ALA A 84 1.87 6.74 -3.21
CA ALA A 84 3.04 5.97 -3.60
C ALA A 84 4.25 6.18 -2.70
N LEU A 85 4.40 7.38 -2.13
CA LEU A 85 5.55 7.76 -1.32
C LEU A 85 5.28 7.66 0.17
N ARG A 86 4.06 7.94 0.63
CA ARG A 86 3.71 8.01 2.06
C ARG A 86 4.11 6.72 2.80
N GLY A 87 4.87 6.86 3.87
CA GLY A 87 5.33 5.75 4.71
C GLY A 87 6.51 4.95 4.14
N LYS A 88 6.93 5.17 2.88
CA LYS A 88 8.15 4.55 2.35
C LYS A 88 9.39 5.14 3.02
N ARG A 89 10.45 4.34 3.09
CA ARG A 89 11.77 4.78 3.58
C ARG A 89 12.60 5.19 2.37
N ALA A 90 13.47 6.17 2.55
CA ALA A 90 14.41 6.59 1.51
C ALA A 90 15.75 6.93 2.15
N LYS A 91 16.85 6.63 1.48
CA LYS A 91 18.22 6.97 1.92
C LYS A 91 18.75 8.14 1.10
N LYS A 92 19.68 8.88 1.68
CA LYS A 92 20.46 9.88 0.95
C LYS A 92 21.12 9.27 -0.30
N ASN A 93 21.01 9.97 -1.43
CA ASN A 93 21.45 9.61 -2.78
C ASN A 93 20.73 8.40 -3.40
N GLU A 94 19.67 7.88 -2.75
CA GLU A 94 18.83 6.85 -3.34
C GLU A 94 18.03 7.44 -4.50
N LYS A 95 17.94 6.69 -5.59
CA LYS A 95 17.12 7.04 -6.75
C LYS A 95 15.85 6.21 -6.72
N LEU A 96 14.71 6.87 -6.76
CA LEU A 96 13.41 6.24 -6.87
C LEU A 96 12.78 6.65 -8.20
N GLN A 97 12.34 5.66 -8.97
CA GLN A 97 11.59 5.89 -10.20
C GLN A 97 10.13 5.49 -9.97
N LEU A 98 9.23 6.42 -10.22
CA LEU A 98 7.80 6.24 -10.09
C LEU A 98 7.16 6.36 -11.48
N LEU A 99 6.29 5.43 -11.83
CA LEU A 99 5.49 5.51 -13.05
C LEU A 99 4.12 6.09 -12.72
N VAL A 100 3.76 7.19 -13.37
CA VAL A 100 2.45 7.82 -13.20
C VAL A 100 1.67 7.66 -14.50
N PRO A 101 0.44 7.12 -14.48
CA PRO A 101 -0.39 7.04 -15.68
C PRO A 101 -0.61 8.44 -16.27
N LYS A 102 -0.56 8.55 -17.61
CA LYS A 102 -0.87 9.82 -18.29
C LYS A 102 -2.34 10.21 -18.16
N SER A 103 -3.21 9.21 -18.19
CA SER A 103 -4.66 9.38 -18.12
C SER A 103 -5.15 9.48 -16.68
N ASP A 104 -5.82 10.59 -16.34
CA ASP A 104 -6.42 10.81 -15.03
C ASP A 104 -7.48 9.75 -14.69
N ALA A 105 -8.20 9.21 -15.68
CA ALA A 105 -9.18 8.14 -15.46
C ALA A 105 -8.54 6.85 -14.92
N ILE A 106 -7.32 6.54 -15.38
CA ILE A 106 -6.57 5.38 -14.89
C ILE A 106 -6.07 5.64 -13.47
N VAL A 107 -5.59 6.86 -13.20
CA VAL A 107 -5.17 7.27 -11.86
C VAL A 107 -6.32 7.15 -10.86
N GLU A 108 -7.51 7.64 -11.22
CA GLU A 108 -8.71 7.52 -10.40
C GLU A 108 -9.08 6.06 -10.15
N ALA A 109 -9.07 5.21 -11.18
CA ALA A 109 -9.38 3.80 -11.05
C ALA A 109 -8.40 3.09 -10.08
N ILE A 110 -7.10 3.37 -10.20
CA ILE A 110 -6.07 2.81 -9.32
C ILE A 110 -6.24 3.30 -7.88
N LEU A 111 -6.50 4.59 -7.68
CA LEU A 111 -6.70 5.17 -6.35
C LEU A 111 -7.95 4.59 -5.67
N LYS A 112 -9.03 4.40 -6.43
CA LYS A 112 -10.26 3.77 -5.95
C LYS A 112 -10.01 2.31 -5.56
N GLU A 113 -9.32 1.55 -6.40
CA GLU A 113 -8.96 0.16 -6.11
C GLU A 113 -8.09 0.04 -4.85
N LEU A 114 -7.15 0.97 -4.66
CA LEU A 114 -6.34 1.04 -3.44
C LEU A 114 -7.18 1.33 -2.17
N GLU A 115 -8.23 2.14 -2.28
CA GLU A 115 -9.11 2.41 -1.14
C GLU A 115 -10.04 1.23 -0.84
N ASP A 116 -10.57 0.57 -1.88
CA ASP A 116 -11.36 -0.67 -1.77
C ASP A 116 -10.52 -1.81 -1.16
N ASP A 117 -9.36 -2.09 -1.77
CA ASP A 117 -8.07 -2.27 -1.10
C ASP A 117 -8.06 -2.30 0.44
N LYS A 118 -7.83 -1.09 0.97
CA LYS A 118 -7.65 -0.80 2.39
C LYS A 118 -8.90 -1.05 3.23
N THR A 119 -10.09 -0.79 2.70
CA THR A 119 -11.35 -1.00 3.43
C THR A 119 -11.61 -2.50 3.65
N GLN A 120 -11.35 -3.32 2.63
CA GLN A 120 -11.45 -4.78 2.76
C GLN A 120 -10.35 -5.36 3.66
N ALA A 121 -9.15 -4.77 3.68
CA ALA A 121 -8.09 -5.18 4.61
C ALA A 121 -8.42 -4.87 6.08
N LYS A 122 -9.22 -3.82 6.37
CA LYS A 122 -9.69 -3.45 7.72
C LYS A 122 -10.80 -4.36 8.27
N SER A 123 -11.39 -5.22 7.44
CA SER A 123 -12.32 -6.29 7.86
C SER A 123 -11.55 -7.33 8.72
N PRO A 124 -12.18 -8.21 9.53
CA PRO A 124 -11.58 -8.81 10.74
C PRO A 124 -10.14 -9.29 10.54
N SER A 125 -9.26 -8.93 11.47
CA SER A 125 -7.82 -9.17 11.47
C SER A 125 -7.48 -10.63 11.15
N VAL A 126 -6.30 -10.87 10.57
CA VAL A 126 -5.85 -12.25 10.32
C VAL A 126 -5.90 -13.08 11.60
N ALA A 127 -5.55 -12.49 12.74
CA ALA A 127 -5.64 -13.11 14.06
C ALA A 127 -7.08 -13.53 14.44
N GLU A 128 -8.09 -12.71 14.12
CA GLU A 128 -9.50 -13.07 14.36
C GLU A 128 -9.94 -14.23 13.46
N LEU A 129 -9.49 -14.25 12.20
CA LEU A 129 -9.79 -15.35 11.27
C LEU A 129 -9.02 -16.64 11.62
N GLU A 130 -7.78 -16.53 12.12
CA GLU A 130 -6.99 -17.66 12.61
C GLU A 130 -7.60 -18.24 13.89
N ALA A 131 -8.06 -17.39 14.82
CA ALA A 131 -8.79 -17.85 16.00
C ALA A 131 -10.07 -18.61 15.63
N GLU A 132 -10.82 -18.13 14.64
CA GLU A 132 -12.01 -18.83 14.14
C GLU A 132 -11.66 -20.19 13.51
N ILE A 133 -10.57 -20.27 12.74
CA ILE A 133 -10.09 -21.54 12.19
C ILE A 133 -9.64 -22.50 13.30
N ASN A 134 -8.87 -22.03 14.27
CA ASN A 134 -8.41 -22.84 15.39
C ASN A 134 -9.62 -23.40 16.16
N GLU A 135 -10.64 -22.58 16.44
CA GLU A 135 -11.88 -23.06 17.04
C GLU A 135 -12.57 -24.15 16.21
N LEU A 136 -12.66 -23.99 14.89
CA LEU A 136 -13.25 -24.99 14.01
C LEU A 136 -12.44 -26.30 13.99
N VAL A 137 -11.12 -26.22 14.01
CA VAL A 137 -10.22 -27.38 14.08
C VAL A 137 -10.39 -28.08 15.43
N TYR A 138 -10.41 -27.34 16.53
CA TYR A 138 -10.62 -27.90 17.88
C TYR A 138 -11.97 -28.62 17.98
N LYS A 139 -13.02 -28.03 17.42
CA LYS A 139 -14.35 -28.66 17.31
C LYS A 139 -14.34 -29.92 16.43
N LEU A 140 -13.63 -29.90 15.29
CA LEU A 140 -13.54 -31.05 14.39
C LEU A 140 -12.85 -32.26 15.05
N TYR A 141 -11.79 -32.01 15.82
CA TYR A 141 -11.06 -33.05 16.54
C TYR A 141 -11.65 -33.37 17.91
N GLY A 142 -12.75 -32.71 18.30
CA GLY A 142 -13.42 -32.94 19.59
C GLY A 142 -12.54 -32.62 20.80
N LEU A 143 -11.61 -31.68 20.64
CA LEU A 143 -10.66 -31.32 21.69
C LEU A 143 -11.39 -30.59 22.81
N ASN A 144 -11.04 -30.93 24.04
CA ASN A 144 -11.54 -30.26 25.25
C ASN A 144 -10.62 -29.08 25.61
N GLU A 145 -11.02 -28.29 26.61
CA GLU A 145 -10.27 -27.10 27.03
C GLU A 145 -8.84 -27.42 27.52
N GLU A 146 -8.61 -28.62 28.07
CA GLU A 146 -7.28 -29.05 28.54
C GLU A 146 -6.36 -29.34 27.35
N ASP A 147 -6.86 -30.04 26.34
CA ASP A 147 -6.11 -30.35 25.11
C ASP A 147 -5.74 -29.07 24.34
N ILE A 148 -6.70 -28.14 24.22
CA ILE A 148 -6.48 -26.85 23.56
C ILE A 148 -5.38 -26.06 24.27
N LYS A 149 -5.41 -26.03 25.61
CA LYS A 149 -4.43 -25.29 26.41
C LYS A 149 -3.01 -25.80 26.22
N VAL A 150 -2.83 -27.12 26.11
CA VAL A 150 -1.51 -27.73 25.83
C VAL A 150 -1.00 -27.32 24.45
N ILE A 151 -1.87 -27.30 23.44
CA ILE A 151 -1.51 -26.91 22.06
C ILE A 151 -1.14 -25.42 22.02
N GLU A 152 -1.94 -24.54 22.62
CA GLU A 152 -1.67 -23.10 22.65
C GLU A 152 -0.38 -22.78 23.43
N GLU A 153 -0.12 -23.42 24.57
CA GLU A 153 1.16 -23.28 25.30
C GLU A 153 2.35 -23.74 24.46
N PHE A 154 2.19 -24.79 23.65
CA PHE A 154 3.22 -25.26 22.74
C PHE A 154 3.47 -24.25 21.60
N LEU A 155 2.41 -23.74 20.97
CA LEU A 155 2.51 -22.76 19.89
C LEU A 155 3.10 -21.42 20.35
N THR A 156 2.88 -21.01 21.61
CA THR A 156 3.40 -19.75 22.15
C THR A 156 4.91 -19.80 22.48
N ARG A 157 5.48 -21.02 22.59
CA ARG A 157 6.89 -21.22 22.93
C ARG A 157 7.84 -21.21 21.72
N PHE A 158 7.32 -21.17 20.50
CA PHE A 158 8.07 -21.23 19.25
C PHE A 158 7.64 -20.13 18.28
#